data_AF-A0A953MGB9-F1
#
_entry.id   AF-A0A953MGB9-F1
#
_cell.length_a   1.000
_cell.length_b   1.000
_cell.length_c   1.000
_cell.angle_alpha   90.00
_cell.angle_beta   90.00
_cell.angle_gamma   90.00
#
_symmetry.space_group_name_H-M   'P 1'
#
loop_
_entity.id
_entity.type
_entity.pdbx_description
1 polymer ?
#
loop_
_entity_poly.entity_id
_entity_poly.type
_entity_poly.pdbx_seq_one_letter_code
_entity_poly.pdbx_strand_id
1 'polypeptide(L)'
;MNPLIKELILSFNKNEMIADVNSHPEYFNNLLELSILDHQPYSWRAAWLLNSCMLENDIRIKKSIKNIIEAVKTKKDGHQRELLKILDRMKLTEK
;
A
#
# COMPACT_ATOMS: atom_id res chain seq x y z
N MET A 1 15.34 -0.72 -0.23
CA MET A 1 14.21 -0.68 0.74
C MET A 1 14.65 0.14 1.95
N ASN A 2 13.92 1.20 2.31
CA ASN A 2 14.24 2.07 3.44
C ASN A 2 14.16 1.29 4.78
N PRO A 3 15.23 1.22 5.59
CA PRO A 3 15.22 0.53 6.88
C PRO A 3 14.12 1.01 7.84
N LEU A 4 13.85 2.31 7.88
CA LEU A 4 12.84 2.92 8.76
C LEU A 4 11.43 2.42 8.44
N ILE A 5 11.14 2.21 7.15
CA ILE A 5 9.84 1.67 6.71
C ILE A 5 9.67 0.23 7.17
N LYS A 6 10.74 -0.58 7.18
CA LYS A 6 10.68 -1.95 7.68
C LYS A 6 10.35 -1.97 9.17
N GLU A 7 10.99 -1.11 9.95
CA GLU A 7 10.72 -1.00 11.40
C GLU A 7 9.28 -0.53 11.64
N LEU A 8 8.82 0.49 10.92
CA LEU A 8 7.47 1.02 10.99
C LEU A 8 6.40 -0.06 10.75
N ILE A 9 6.49 -0.81 9.65
CA ILE A 9 5.50 -1.84 9.29
C ILE A 9 5.56 -3.10 10.18
N LEU A 10 6.63 -3.27 10.96
CA LEU A 10 6.74 -4.34 11.95
C LEU A 10 6.24 -3.90 13.35
N SER A 11 5.96 -2.62 13.55
CA SER A 11 5.33 -2.13 14.78
C SER A 11 3.88 -2.61 14.91
N PHE A 12 3.36 -2.61 16.14
CA PHE A 12 2.02 -3.15 16.45
C PHE A 12 0.94 -2.08 16.64
N ASN A 13 1.31 -0.79 16.74
CA ASN A 13 0.34 0.29 16.95
C ASN A 13 -0.07 0.94 15.62
N LYS A 14 -1.21 0.51 15.08
CA LYS A 14 -1.74 1.02 13.82
C LYS A 14 -1.93 2.54 13.80
N ASN A 15 -2.37 3.14 14.92
CA ASN A 15 -2.65 4.57 14.96
C ASN A 15 -1.36 5.40 14.88
N GLU A 16 -0.31 4.97 15.57
CA GLU A 16 1.02 5.57 15.46
C GLU A 16 1.58 5.39 14.04
N MET A 17 1.46 4.20 13.45
CA MET A 17 1.89 3.96 12.07
C MET A 17 1.23 4.91 11.07
N ILE A 18 -0.08 5.14 11.21
CA ILE A 18 -0.81 6.08 10.35
C ILE A 18 -0.32 7.52 10.60
N ALA A 19 -0.15 7.91 11.85
CA ALA A 19 0.36 9.24 12.21
C ALA A 19 1.75 9.50 11.61
N ASP A 20 2.64 8.52 11.65
CA ASP A 20 3.99 8.60 11.10
C ASP A 20 3.97 8.74 9.57
N VAL A 21 3.16 7.92 8.89
CA VAL A 21 3.01 8.00 7.41
C VAL A 21 2.41 9.34 7.00
N ASN A 22 1.46 9.87 7.76
CA ASN A 22 0.87 11.17 7.48
C ASN A 22 1.83 12.33 7.72
N SER A 23 2.77 12.17 8.65
CA SER A 23 3.81 13.18 8.96
C SER A 23 5.00 13.12 7.98
N HIS A 24 5.17 12.02 7.25
CA HIS A 24 6.27 11.78 6.31
C HIS A 24 5.74 11.35 4.94
N PRO A 25 5.44 12.28 4.01
CA PRO A 25 4.87 11.97 2.70
C PRO A 25 5.66 10.94 1.88
N GLU A 26 6.98 10.89 2.05
CA GLU A 26 7.86 9.90 1.42
C GLU A 26 7.56 8.46 1.88
N TYR A 27 7.03 8.27 3.08
CA TYR A 27 6.64 6.95 3.57
C TYR A 27 5.46 6.39 2.79
N PHE A 28 4.53 7.25 2.38
CA PHE A 28 3.41 6.83 1.54
C PHE A 28 3.91 6.23 0.21
N ASN A 29 4.87 6.88 -0.45
CA ASN A 29 5.45 6.39 -1.70
C ASN A 29 6.20 5.08 -1.49
N ASN A 30 6.96 4.96 -0.39
CA ASN A 30 7.64 3.71 -0.04
C ASN A 30 6.64 2.57 0.21
N LEU A 31 5.53 2.82 0.89
CA LEU A 31 4.47 1.84 1.11
C LEU A 31 3.80 1.43 -0.21
N LEU A 32 3.54 2.37 -1.10
CA LEU A 32 2.97 2.11 -2.42
C LEU A 32 3.90 1.20 -3.24
N GLU A 33 5.17 1.54 -3.35
CA GLU A 33 6.16 0.70 -4.04
C GLU A 33 6.23 -0.70 -3.42
N LEU A 34 6.39 -0.77 -2.09
CA LEU A 34 6.52 -2.03 -1.38
C LEU A 34 5.27 -2.91 -1.49
N SER A 35 4.07 -2.32 -1.57
CA SER A 35 2.81 -3.03 -1.74
C SER A 35 2.72 -3.80 -3.06
N ILE A 36 3.40 -3.34 -4.11
CA ILE A 36 3.37 -3.95 -5.45
C ILE A 36 4.41 -5.07 -5.58
N LEU A 37 5.53 -4.95 -4.84
CA LEU A 37 6.62 -5.93 -4.81
C LEU A 37 6.20 -7.25 -4.13
N ASP A 38 7.09 -8.24 -4.12
CA ASP A 38 6.87 -9.54 -3.45
C ASP A 38 7.87 -9.81 -2.33
N HIS A 39 7.93 -8.89 -1.36
CA HIS A 39 8.83 -9.01 -0.23
C HIS A 39 8.04 -9.41 1.01
N GLN A 40 7.72 -10.69 1.15
CA GLN A 40 6.99 -11.18 2.32
C GLN A 40 7.88 -11.15 3.58
N PRO A 41 7.33 -10.80 4.76
CA PRO A 41 5.95 -10.42 5.05
C PRO A 41 5.66 -8.90 4.91
N TYR A 42 6.57 -8.13 4.29
CA TYR A 42 6.49 -6.67 4.24
C TYR A 42 5.48 -6.16 3.21
N SER A 43 5.41 -6.75 2.02
CA SER A 43 4.57 -6.26 0.93
C SER A 43 3.08 -6.30 1.24
N TRP A 44 2.58 -7.37 1.88
CA TRP A 44 1.18 -7.42 2.29
C TRP A 44 0.86 -6.43 3.42
N ARG A 45 1.77 -6.26 4.38
CA ARG A 45 1.63 -5.28 5.46
C ARG A 45 1.66 -3.85 4.93
N ALA A 46 2.50 -3.59 3.93
CA ALA A 46 2.57 -2.32 3.25
C ALA A 46 1.24 -2.00 2.55
N ALA A 47 0.65 -2.97 1.83
CA ALA A 47 -0.67 -2.80 1.22
C ALA A 47 -1.76 -2.50 2.26
N TRP A 48 -1.76 -3.22 3.38
CA TRP A 48 -2.69 -3.01 4.50
C TRP A 48 -2.57 -1.61 5.14
N LEU A 49 -1.33 -1.16 5.41
CA LEU A 49 -1.09 0.16 5.97
C LEU A 49 -1.39 1.26 4.96
N LEU A 50 -1.00 1.10 3.70
CA LEU A 50 -1.31 2.03 2.62
C LEU A 50 -2.81 2.26 2.49
N ASN A 51 -3.60 1.18 2.51
CA ASN A 51 -5.06 1.28 2.54
C ASN A 51 -5.56 2.09 3.75
N SER A 52 -4.90 1.98 4.91
CA SER A 52 -5.28 2.74 6.09
C SER A 52 -4.92 4.24 6.01
N CYS A 53 -3.98 4.63 5.14
CA CYS A 53 -3.48 6.00 5.01
C CYS A 53 -3.99 6.74 3.75
N MET A 54 -4.61 6.04 2.81
CA MET A 54 -5.11 6.63 1.57
C MET A 54 -6.51 7.24 1.75
N LEU A 55 -6.80 8.27 0.95
CA LEU A 55 -8.14 8.81 0.79
C LEU A 55 -8.92 8.06 -0.31
N GLU A 56 -10.23 8.28 -0.38
CA GLU A 56 -11.01 7.86 -1.55
C GLU A 56 -10.47 8.52 -2.82
N ASN A 57 -10.23 7.73 -3.87
CA ASN A 57 -9.68 8.17 -5.15
C ASN A 57 -8.36 8.95 -5.04
N ASP A 58 -7.46 8.49 -4.16
CA ASP A 58 -6.21 9.16 -3.83
C ASP A 58 -5.32 9.43 -5.06
N ILE A 59 -5.02 10.70 -5.31
CA ILE A 59 -4.21 11.14 -6.45
C ILE A 59 -2.82 10.50 -6.47
N ARG A 60 -2.26 10.19 -5.29
CA ARG A 60 -0.93 9.58 -5.14
C ARG A 60 -0.89 8.16 -5.73
N ILE A 61 -2.02 7.46 -5.75
CA ILE A 61 -2.13 6.08 -6.23
C ILE A 61 -2.41 6.01 -7.74
N LYS A 62 -3.01 7.05 -8.34
CA LYS A 62 -3.49 7.02 -9.74
C LYS A 62 -2.43 6.55 -10.74
N LYS A 63 -1.17 6.98 -10.59
CA LYS A 63 -0.09 6.62 -11.50
C LYS A 63 0.30 5.13 -11.41
N SER A 64 -0.02 4.47 -10.31
CA SER A 64 0.35 3.09 -10.01
C SER A 64 -0.81 2.10 -10.19
N ILE A 65 -2.02 2.54 -10.56
CA ILE A 65 -3.20 1.67 -10.72
C ILE A 65 -2.90 0.46 -11.61
N LYS A 66 -2.29 0.69 -12.79
CA LYS A 66 -1.92 -0.41 -13.71
C LYS A 66 -1.00 -1.43 -13.04
N ASN A 67 0.01 -0.96 -12.31
CA ASN A 67 0.96 -1.82 -11.62
C ASN A 67 0.29 -2.62 -10.49
N ILE A 68 -0.67 -2.01 -9.77
CA ILE A 68 -1.46 -2.69 -8.74
C ILE A 68 -2.34 -3.78 -9.39
N ILE A 69 -3.00 -3.51 -10.52
CA ILE A 69 -3.78 -4.50 -11.26
C ILE A 69 -2.92 -5.68 -11.70
N GLU A 70 -1.73 -5.44 -12.25
CA GLU A 70 -0.82 -6.53 -12.62
C GLU A 70 -0.31 -7.29 -11.40
N ALA A 71 -0.04 -6.61 -10.29
CA ALA A 71 0.36 -7.27 -9.04
C ALA A 71 -0.76 -8.19 -8.52
N VAL A 72 -2.02 -7.75 -8.48
CA VAL A 72 -3.17 -8.55 -8.03
C VAL A 72 -3.23 -9.91 -8.71
N LYS A 73 -2.94 -10.00 -10.02
CA LYS A 73 -2.97 -11.25 -10.79
C LYS A 73 -1.95 -12.29 -10.29
N THR A 74 -0.87 -11.84 -9.66
CA THR A 74 0.26 -12.69 -9.25
C THR A 74 0.33 -12.93 -7.74
N LYS A 75 -0.27 -12.06 -6.92
CA LYS A 75 -0.23 -12.18 -5.45
C LYS A 75 -1.25 -13.21 -4.96
N LYS A 76 -0.95 -13.82 -3.80
CA LYS A 76 -1.80 -14.82 -3.14
C LYS A 76 -2.47 -14.27 -1.87
N ASP A 77 -3.60 -14.87 -1.51
CA ASP A 77 -4.29 -14.73 -0.22
C ASP A 77 -4.46 -13.27 0.27
N GLY A 78 -3.91 -12.98 1.46
CA GLY A 78 -4.08 -11.68 2.12
C GLY A 78 -3.46 -10.53 1.35
N HIS A 79 -2.36 -10.75 0.65
CA HIS A 79 -1.72 -9.69 -0.14
C HIS A 79 -2.61 -9.31 -1.32
N GLN A 80 -3.13 -10.29 -2.06
CA GLN A 80 -4.07 -10.05 -3.15
C GLN A 80 -5.30 -9.27 -2.66
N ARG A 81 -5.87 -9.68 -1.52
CA ARG A 81 -7.02 -9.01 -0.91
C ARG A 81 -6.77 -7.54 -0.56
N GLU A 82 -5.61 -7.20 0.01
CA GLU A 82 -5.32 -5.81 0.35
C GLU A 82 -5.10 -4.94 -0.90
N LEU A 83 -4.50 -5.48 -1.96
CA LEU A 83 -4.40 -4.78 -3.25
C LEU A 83 -5.77 -4.54 -3.90
N LEU A 84 -6.69 -5.51 -3.81
CA LEU A 84 -8.06 -5.34 -4.28
C LEU A 84 -8.81 -4.25 -3.51
N LYS A 85 -8.63 -4.16 -2.18
CA LYS A 85 -9.23 -3.08 -1.37
C LYS A 85 -8.71 -1.70 -1.76
N ILE A 86 -7.42 -1.59 -2.11
CA ILE A 86 -6.86 -0.33 -2.61
C ILE A 86 -7.55 0.04 -3.93
N LEU A 87 -7.69 -0.91 -4.87
CA LEU A 87 -8.35 -0.67 -6.15
C LEU A 87 -9.84 -0.30 -6.02
N ASP A 88 -10.56 -0.94 -5.10
CA ASP A 88 -11.98 -0.69 -4.81
C ASP A 88 -12.25 0.76 -4.39
N ARG A 89 -11.26 1.40 -3.73
CA ARG A 89 -11.32 2.80 -3.30
C ARG A 89 -10.85 3.79 -4.35
N MET A 90 -10.48 3.33 -5.54
CA MET A 90 -10.06 4.17 -6.66
C MET A 90 -11.21 4.32 -7.65
N LYS A 91 -11.36 5.51 -8.25
CA LYS A 91 -12.26 5.67 -9.41
C LYS A 91 -11.56 5.11 -10.65
N LEU A 92 -11.90 3.87 -10.98
CA LEU A 92 -11.43 3.20 -12.19
C LEU A 92 -12.35 3.55 -13.36
N THR A 93 -11.77 3.84 -14.51
CA THR A 93 -12.51 3.98 -15.77
C THR A 93 -12.28 2.74 -16.60
N GLU A 94 -13.35 2.18 -17.17
CA GLU A 94 -13.24 1.16 -18.20
C GLU A 94 -12.52 1.78 -19.42
N LYS A 95 -11.48 1.10 -19.91
CA LYS A 95 -10.80 1.41 -21.17
C LYS A 95 -10.55 0.13 -21.92
#